data_AF-A0A2V9PVA1-F1
#
_entry.id   AF-A0A2V9PVA1-F1
#
_cell.length_a   1.000
_cell.length_b   1.000
_cell.length_c   1.000
_cell.angle_alpha   90.00
_cell.angle_beta   90.00
_cell.angle_gamma   90.00
#
_symmetry.space_group_name_H-M   'P 1'
#
loop_
_entity.id
_entity.type
_entity.pdbx_description
1 polymer ?
#
loop_
_entity_poly.entity_id
_entity_poly.type
_entity_poly.pdbx_seq_one_letter_code
_entity_poly.pdbx_strand_id
1 'polypeptide(L)'
;MEKVFADTSYWIALLNPRDHLHEKAVVAAGRFSSFVTVTSEMVLVEFLNGFSDEGPRLRNAVASAVEILRSDRKLIVMPQTSEQFEDALKQFQKATDKSWSLTDCASFKIMQDLGMRLALTHDRHFAQAGFDVLLR
;
A
#
# COMPACT_ATOMS: atom_id res chain seq x y z
N MET A 1 -19.72 0.31 -3.03
CA MET A 1 -18.75 0.25 -1.93
C MET A 1 -17.60 1.17 -2.31
N GLU A 2 -17.19 2.03 -1.38
CA GLU A 2 -16.08 2.95 -1.61
C GLU A 2 -14.76 2.16 -1.66
N LYS A 3 -13.81 2.62 -2.49
CA LYS A 3 -12.50 2.00 -2.67
C LYS A 3 -11.46 2.74 -1.83
N VAL A 4 -10.61 1.98 -1.14
CA VAL A 4 -9.53 2.52 -0.31
C VAL A 4 -8.20 1.93 -0.77
N PHE A 5 -7.17 2.75 -0.92
CA PHE A 5 -5.84 2.27 -1.29
C PHE A 5 -5.09 1.79 -0.05
N ALA A 6 -4.45 0.63 -0.08
CA ALA A 6 -3.66 0.08 1.01
C ALA A 6 -2.17 0.13 0.64
N ASP A 7 -1.44 0.98 1.35
CA ASP A 7 0.00 1.20 1.19
C ASP A 7 0.84 0.18 1.99
N THR A 8 2.14 0.10 1.69
CA THR A 8 3.12 -0.74 2.40
C THR A 8 3.07 -0.52 3.91
N SER A 9 3.02 0.74 4.37
CA SER A 9 2.99 1.07 5.80
C SER A 9 1.77 0.48 6.52
N TYR A 10 0.62 0.41 5.85
CA TYR A 10 -0.56 -0.23 6.40
C TYR A 10 -0.40 -1.74 6.50
N TRP A 11 0.17 -2.41 5.50
CA TRP A 11 0.41 -3.85 5.55
C TRP A 11 1.39 -4.24 6.66
N ILE A 12 2.46 -3.45 6.85
CA ILE A 12 3.39 -3.60 7.97
C ILE A 12 2.64 -3.46 9.29
N ALA A 13 1.89 -2.36 9.48
CA ALA A 13 1.14 -2.13 10.70
C ALA A 13 0.13 -3.25 10.98
N LEU A 14 -0.58 -3.75 9.96
CA LEU A 14 -1.57 -4.82 10.12
C LEU A 14 -0.92 -6.16 10.50
N LEU A 15 0.23 -6.50 9.91
CA LEU A 15 0.86 -7.82 10.07
C LEU A 15 1.92 -7.88 11.17
N ASN A 16 2.34 -6.74 11.71
CA ASN A 16 3.27 -6.65 12.83
C ASN A 16 2.55 -6.18 14.11
N PRO A 17 2.20 -7.09 15.04
CA PRO A 17 1.55 -6.72 16.30
C PRO A 17 2.35 -5.80 17.20
N ARG A 18 3.65 -5.63 16.94
CA ARG A 18 4.54 -4.73 17.70
C ARG A 18 4.63 -3.34 17.07
N ASP A 19 4.01 -3.12 15.91
CA ASP A 19 3.96 -1.80 15.30
C ASP A 19 3.06 -0.87 16.12
N HIS A 20 3.53 0.34 16.38
CA HIS A 20 2.76 1.37 17.10
C HIS A 20 1.43 1.74 16.40
N LEU A 21 1.30 1.48 15.10
CA LEU A 21 0.08 1.69 14.32
C LEU A 21 -0.80 0.44 14.23
N HIS A 22 -0.41 -0.69 14.83
CA HIS A 22 -1.12 -1.96 14.70
C HIS A 22 -2.59 -1.85 15.09
N GLU A 23 -2.89 -1.26 16.25
CA GLU A 23 -4.27 -1.08 16.70
C GLU A 23 -5.09 -0.21 15.73
N LYS A 24 -4.50 0.88 15.22
CA LYS A 24 -5.15 1.74 14.21
C LYS A 24 -5.44 0.97 12.92
N ALA A 25 -4.47 0.17 12.44
CA ALA A 25 -4.61 -0.65 11.24
C ALA A 25 -5.69 -1.72 11.41
N VAL A 26 -5.75 -2.40 12.56
CA VAL A 26 -6.79 -3.39 12.88
C VAL A 26 -8.17 -2.75 12.97
N VAL A 27 -8.30 -1.58 13.60
CA VAL A 27 -9.58 -0.85 13.65
C VAL A 27 -10.02 -0.39 12.26
N ALA A 28 -9.09 0.12 11.45
CA ALA A 28 -9.36 0.44 10.05
C ALA A 28 -9.83 -0.82 9.30
N ALA A 29 -9.24 -1.98 9.60
CA ALA A 29 -9.62 -3.24 9.02
C ALA A 29 -11.00 -3.75 9.44
N GLY A 30 -11.40 -3.53 10.69
CA GLY A 30 -12.75 -3.82 11.17
C GLY A 30 -13.84 -3.02 10.46
N ARG A 31 -13.50 -1.86 9.86
CA ARG A 31 -14.42 -1.05 9.06
C ARG A 31 -14.56 -1.52 7.60
N PHE A 32 -13.79 -2.53 7.15
CA PHE A 32 -13.80 -3.08 5.78
C PHE A 32 -15.05 -3.87 5.38
N SER A 33 -16.04 -4.03 6.27
CA SER A 33 -17.35 -4.51 5.81
C SER A 33 -17.94 -3.60 4.71
N SER A 34 -17.52 -2.33 4.65
CA SER A 34 -18.08 -1.28 3.79
C SER A 34 -17.23 -0.92 2.56
N PHE A 35 -16.00 -1.43 2.45
CA PHE A 35 -15.02 -1.00 1.44
C PHE A 35 -14.45 -2.14 0.60
N VAL A 36 -13.99 -1.81 -0.60
CA VAL A 36 -13.08 -2.65 -1.40
C VAL A 36 -11.68 -2.11 -1.22
N THR A 37 -10.75 -2.94 -0.78
CA THR A 37 -9.35 -2.56 -0.61
C THR A 37 -8.64 -2.74 -1.95
N VAL A 38 -7.86 -1.74 -2.35
CA VAL A 38 -7.01 -1.79 -3.55
C VAL A 38 -5.56 -1.65 -3.11
N THR A 39 -4.67 -2.48 -3.63
CA THR A 39 -3.20 -2.34 -3.50
C THR A 39 -2.57 -2.60 -4.86
N SER A 40 -1.24 -2.62 -4.95
CA SER A 40 -0.51 -2.98 -6.17
C SER A 40 0.55 -4.03 -5.92
N GLU A 41 0.96 -4.74 -6.96
CA GLU A 41 2.12 -5.64 -6.90
C GLU A 41 3.40 -4.87 -6.50
N MET A 42 3.54 -3.60 -6.89
CA MET A 42 4.68 -2.75 -6.47
C MET A 42 4.69 -2.50 -4.95
N VAL A 43 3.52 -2.26 -4.34
CA VAL A 43 3.38 -2.16 -2.88
C VAL A 43 3.74 -3.50 -2.21
N LEU A 44 3.27 -4.62 -2.77
CA LEU A 44 3.61 -5.95 -2.23
C LEU A 44 5.11 -6.27 -2.38
N VAL A 45 5.76 -5.83 -3.45
CA VAL A 45 7.22 -5.93 -3.63
C VAL A 45 7.95 -5.13 -2.56
N GLU A 46 7.57 -3.88 -2.33
CA GLU A 46 8.17 -3.03 -1.30
C GLU A 46 7.96 -3.62 0.10
N PHE A 47 6.75 -4.08 0.40
CA PHE A 47 6.42 -4.80 1.62
C PHE A 47 7.32 -6.02 1.83
N LEU A 48 7.41 -6.93 0.85
CA LEU A 48 8.22 -8.14 0.95
C LEU A 48 9.72 -7.83 1.07
N ASN A 49 10.21 -6.82 0.35
CA ASN A 49 11.60 -6.36 0.43
C ASN A 49 11.92 -5.80 1.82
N GLY A 50 10.97 -5.13 2.48
CA GLY A 50 11.14 -4.62 3.85
C GLY A 50 11.46 -5.69 4.89
N PHE A 51 11.14 -6.96 4.62
CA PHE A 51 11.43 -8.10 5.49
C PHE A 51 12.55 -9.00 4.95
N SER A 52 13.35 -8.54 3.98
CA SER A 52 14.34 -9.40 3.33
C SER A 52 15.40 -9.94 4.29
N ASP A 53 15.72 -9.18 5.34
CA ASP A 53 16.85 -9.45 6.23
C ASP A 53 16.42 -10.10 7.57
N GLU A 54 15.12 -10.38 7.73
CA GLU A 54 14.50 -10.86 8.98
C GLU A 54 14.57 -12.39 9.20
N GLY A 55 15.37 -13.08 8.40
CA GLY A 55 15.57 -14.52 8.47
C GLY A 55 14.39 -15.37 7.95
N PRO A 56 14.57 -16.70 7.84
CA PRO A 56 13.65 -17.56 7.09
C PRO A 56 12.25 -17.67 7.72
N ARG A 57 12.14 -17.56 9.05
CA ARG A 57 10.85 -17.65 9.74
C ARG A 57 9.93 -16.48 9.37
N LEU A 58 10.42 -15.25 9.50
CA LEU A 58 9.61 -14.07 9.21
C LEU A 58 9.37 -13.93 7.70
N ARG A 59 10.38 -14.19 6.86
CA ARG A 59 10.23 -14.23 5.40
C ARG A 59 9.11 -15.16 4.92
N ASN A 60 9.05 -16.38 5.46
CA ASN A 60 7.99 -17.34 5.11
C ASN A 60 6.60 -16.88 5.61
N ALA A 61 6.54 -16.27 6.79
CA ALA A 61 5.30 -15.75 7.35
C ALA A 61 4.73 -14.60 6.51
N VAL A 62 5.57 -13.61 6.13
CA VAL A 62 5.11 -12.48 5.31
C VAL A 62 4.73 -12.91 3.89
N ALA A 63 5.47 -13.85 3.28
CA ALA A 63 5.11 -14.41 1.98
C ALA A 63 3.76 -15.14 2.04
N SER A 64 3.53 -15.93 3.09
CA SER A 64 2.26 -16.64 3.31
C SER A 64 1.10 -15.66 3.55
N ALA A 65 1.35 -14.57 4.28
CA ALA A 65 0.35 -13.51 4.48
C ALA A 65 -0.05 -12.85 3.14
N VAL A 66 0.90 -12.58 2.25
CA VAL A 66 0.60 -12.04 0.90
C VAL A 66 -0.27 -13.00 0.09
N GLU A 67 0.03 -14.29 0.09
CA GLU A 67 -0.80 -15.29 -0.61
C GLU A 67 -2.22 -15.38 -0.05
N ILE A 68 -2.38 -15.33 1.28
CA ILE A 68 -3.70 -15.28 1.91
C ILE A 68 -4.45 -14.01 1.50
N LEU A 69 -3.80 -12.84 1.55
CA LEU A 69 -4.41 -11.57 1.16
C LEU A 69 -4.89 -11.58 -0.29
N ARG A 70 -4.10 -12.14 -1.21
CA ARG A 70 -4.47 -12.29 -2.64
C ARG A 70 -5.68 -13.19 -2.87
N SER A 71 -6.03 -14.05 -1.92
CA SER A 71 -7.23 -14.88 -1.99
C SER A 71 -8.51 -14.18 -1.49
N ASP A 72 -8.39 -13.00 -0.85
CA ASP A 72 -9.54 -12.22 -0.38
C ASP A 72 -10.26 -11.55 -1.55
N ARG A 73 -11.55 -11.84 -1.71
CA ARG A 73 -12.39 -11.25 -2.77
C ARG A 73 -12.62 -9.74 -2.61
N LYS A 74 -12.33 -9.17 -1.44
CA LYS A 74 -12.41 -7.72 -1.18
C LYS A 74 -11.09 -7.00 -1.42
N LEU A 75 -10.02 -7.73 -1.75
CA LEU A 75 -8.75 -7.15 -2.15
C LEU A 75 -8.60 -7.18 -3.66
N ILE A 76 -8.38 -6.01 -4.25
CA ILE A 76 -7.94 -5.88 -5.64
C ILE A 76 -6.45 -5.59 -5.61
N VAL A 77 -5.66 -6.48 -6.21
CA VAL A 77 -4.23 -6.25 -6.43
C VAL A 77 -4.04 -5.80 -7.86
N MET A 78 -3.65 -4.54 -8.05
CA MET A 78 -3.31 -4.02 -9.36
C MET A 78 -2.00 -4.65 -9.83
N PRO A 79 -1.96 -5.24 -11.04
CA PRO A 79 -0.73 -5.81 -11.57
C PRO A 79 0.30 -4.70 -11.77
N GLN A 80 1.58 -5.07 -11.87
CA GLN A 80 2.64 -4.19 -12.34
C GLN A 80 2.82 -4.35 -13.85
N THR A 81 2.62 -3.27 -14.60
CA THR A 81 2.83 -3.21 -16.05
C THR A 81 3.97 -2.27 -16.41
N SER A 82 4.55 -2.44 -17.60
CA SER A 82 5.56 -1.51 -18.12
C SER A 82 5.03 -0.07 -18.23
N GLU A 83 3.76 0.09 -18.60
CA GLU A 83 3.12 1.41 -18.69
C GLU A 83 3.03 2.10 -17.33
N GLN A 84 2.62 1.37 -16.28
CA GLN A 84 2.59 1.93 -14.92
C GLN A 84 3.99 2.30 -14.43
N PHE A 85 5.01 1.49 -14.76
CA PHE A 85 6.39 1.80 -14.41
C PHE A 85 6.85 3.11 -15.07
N GLU A 86 6.60 3.27 -16.37
CA GLU A 86 6.98 4.49 -17.11
C GLU A 86 6.25 5.73 -16.58
N ASP A 87 4.97 5.61 -16.24
CA ASP A 87 4.21 6.73 -15.68
C ASP A 87 4.65 7.08 -14.27
N ALA A 88 4.94 6.07 -13.43
CA ALA A 88 5.54 6.29 -12.12
C ALA A 88 6.91 6.95 -12.24
N LEU A 89 7.73 6.56 -13.22
CA LEU A 89 9.05 7.15 -13.47
C LEU A 89 8.95 8.63 -13.86
N LYS A 90 8.03 8.99 -14.76
CA LYS A 90 7.79 10.39 -15.12
C LYS A 90 7.36 11.22 -13.92
N GLN A 91 6.55 10.65 -13.03
CA GLN A 91 6.12 11.32 -11.80
C GLN A 91 7.30 11.49 -10.83
N PHE A 92 8.09 10.44 -10.64
CA PHE A 92 9.29 10.44 -9.81
C PHE A 92 10.29 11.53 -10.25
N GLN A 93 10.52 11.65 -11.56
CA GLN A 93 11.40 12.68 -12.13
C GLN A 93 10.91 14.12 -11.91
N LYS A 94 9.59 14.33 -11.76
CA LYS A 94 9.00 15.65 -11.51
C LYS A 94 9.00 16.02 -10.03
N ALA A 95 8.98 15.03 -9.15
CA ALA A 95 8.89 15.19 -7.70
C ALA A 95 10.25 15.52 -7.04
N THR A 96 11.04 16.40 -7.66
CA THR A 96 12.42 16.70 -7.22
C THR A 96 12.50 17.41 -5.87
N ASP A 97 11.41 18.05 -5.42
CA ASP A 97 11.27 18.66 -4.10
C ASP A 97 10.70 17.70 -3.05
N LYS A 98 10.40 16.45 -3.43
CA LYS A 98 9.80 15.44 -2.56
C LYS A 98 10.72 14.22 -2.41
N SER A 99 10.46 13.44 -1.37
CA SER A 99 11.13 12.16 -1.09
C SER A 99 10.25 10.96 -1.46
N TRP A 100 9.46 11.07 -2.52
CA TRP A 100 8.53 10.01 -2.94
C TRP A 100 9.31 8.83 -3.52
N SER A 101 8.98 7.61 -3.10
CA SER A 101 9.51 6.41 -3.73
C SER A 101 8.86 6.20 -5.11
N LEU A 102 9.42 5.28 -5.91
CA LEU A 102 8.76 4.89 -7.16
C LEU A 102 7.44 4.14 -6.88
N THR A 103 7.37 3.39 -5.76
CA THR A 103 6.15 2.74 -5.26
C THR A 103 5.06 3.77 -4.94
N ASP A 104 5.43 4.88 -4.28
CA ASP A 104 4.53 6.00 -4.00
C ASP A 104 3.98 6.58 -5.30
N CYS A 105 4.86 6.87 -6.26
CA CYS A 105 4.49 7.44 -7.55
C CYS A 105 3.52 6.54 -8.33
N ALA A 106 3.77 5.23 -8.35
CA ALA A 106 2.88 4.25 -8.95
C ALA A 106 1.52 4.19 -8.23
N SER A 107 1.55 4.23 -6.89
CA SER A 107 0.34 4.23 -6.06
C SER A 107 -0.53 5.45 -6.34
N PHE A 108 0.07 6.64 -6.44
CA PHE A 108 -0.65 7.88 -6.77
C PHE A 108 -1.31 7.80 -8.13
N LYS A 109 -0.60 7.27 -9.13
CA LYS A 109 -1.12 7.10 -10.48
C LYS A 109 -2.31 6.13 -10.51
N ILE A 110 -2.19 4.98 -9.84
CA ILE A 110 -3.28 4.00 -9.69
C ILE A 110 -4.50 4.65 -9.03
N MET A 111 -4.29 5.38 -7.93
CA MET A 111 -5.38 6.05 -7.23
C MET A 111 -6.07 7.11 -8.11
N GLN A 112 -5.31 7.90 -8.85
CA GLN A 112 -5.84 8.90 -9.79
C GLN A 112 -6.65 8.25 -10.91
N ASP A 113 -6.12 7.21 -11.54
CA ASP A 113 -6.78 6.51 -12.65
C ASP A 113 -8.07 5.80 -12.22
N LEU A 114 -8.13 5.35 -10.97
CA LEU A 114 -9.32 4.73 -10.37
C LEU A 114 -10.27 5.73 -9.69
N GLY A 115 -9.97 7.03 -9.72
CA GLY A 115 -10.77 8.08 -9.07
C GLY A 115 -10.85 7.94 -7.54
N MET A 116 -9.82 7.38 -6.93
CA MET A 116 -9.74 7.12 -5.49
C MET A 116 -9.11 8.29 -4.74
N ARG A 117 -9.61 8.53 -3.52
CA ARG A 117 -9.10 9.59 -2.64
C ARG A 117 -8.53 9.08 -1.31
N LEU A 118 -9.10 8.00 -0.80
CA LEU A 118 -8.78 7.48 0.53
C LEU A 118 -7.58 6.52 0.48
N ALA A 119 -6.60 6.75 1.35
CA ALA A 119 -5.44 5.88 1.52
C ALA A 119 -5.31 5.40 2.98
N LEU A 120 -5.26 4.08 3.16
CA LEU A 120 -4.83 3.40 4.37
C LEU A 120 -3.31 3.45 4.41
N THR A 121 -2.78 4.50 5.02
CA THR A 121 -1.36 4.73 5.22
C THR A 121 -1.19 5.69 6.40
N HIS A 122 0.01 5.75 6.97
CA HIS A 122 0.43 6.88 7.81
C HIS A 122 1.46 7.76 7.08
N ASP A 123 1.84 7.40 5.85
CA ASP A 123 2.82 8.13 5.08
C ASP A 123 2.30 9.51 4.66
N ARG A 124 3.08 10.53 4.99
CA ARG A 124 2.83 11.92 4.61
C ARG A 124 2.90 12.13 3.09
N HIS A 125 3.57 11.26 2.33
CA HIS A 125 3.70 11.38 0.88
C HIS A 125 2.33 11.36 0.18
N PHE A 126 1.41 10.50 0.63
CA PHE A 126 0.04 10.47 0.13
C PHE A 126 -0.70 11.78 0.40
N ALA A 127 -0.55 12.36 1.60
CA ALA A 127 -1.12 13.66 1.91
C ALA A 127 -0.51 14.79 1.05
N GLN A 128 0.80 14.75 0.79
CA GLN A 128 1.47 15.71 -0.11
C GLN A 128 0.95 15.61 -1.56
N ALA A 129 0.57 14.41 -1.99
CA ALA A 129 -0.02 14.16 -3.30
C ALA A 129 -1.53 14.47 -3.37
N GLY A 130 -2.14 14.91 -2.25
CA GLY A 130 -3.54 15.35 -2.19
C GLY A 130 -4.55 14.26 -1.81
N PHE A 131 -4.10 13.13 -1.29
CA PHE A 131 -4.96 12.03 -0.83
C PHE A 131 -5.34 12.17 0.65
N ASP A 132 -6.48 11.59 1.00
CA ASP A 132 -7.03 11.58 2.35
C ASP A 132 -6.46 10.37 3.12
N VAL A 133 -5.57 10.63 4.08
CA VAL A 133 -4.80 9.60 4.80
C VAL A 133 -5.54 9.14 6.06
N LEU A 134 -5.82 7.83 6.16
CA LEU A 134 -6.75 7.28 7.15
C LEU A 134 -6.11 6.79 8.46
N LEU A 135 -4.78 6.62 8.54
CA LEU A 135 -4.11 6.11 9.77
C LEU A 135 -3.35 7.17 10.56
N ARG A 136 -3.34 8.42 10.07
CA ARG A 136 -2.66 9.54 10.75
C ARG A 136 -3.38 9.93 12.04
#